data_AF-A0A3V4A685-F1
#
_entry.id   AF-A0A3V4A685-F1
#
_cell.length_a   1.000
_cell.length_b   1.000
_cell.length_c   1.000
_cell.angle_alpha   90.00
_cell.angle_beta   90.00
_cell.angle_gamma   90.00
#
_symmetry.space_group_name_H-M   'P 1'
#
loop_
_entity.id
_entity.type
_entity.pdbx_description
1 polymer ?
#
loop_
_entity_poly.entity_id
_entity_poly.type
_entity_poly.pdbx_seq_one_letter_code
_entity_poly.pdbx_strand_id
1 'polypeptide(L)'
;MATWQGTNGGLLAGIGGVNSNAPSVNDIGNTLQLIRQNNDIERSGANNVGLTALQGLSGIAGVFQQEKQAQRQKEFQQAYANAYASGDRGALRQLATQYPDQIESVRKGMGFIDEDQRNSIGTLAAGARLASSSPEAMQSWLQNNAKELTRVGVDPNNVVQMYQQNPSGFGEFVDHLGMAALGPIDYFNVQDKMAGREIDRGRLAETIRSNQAGEALQQRGQDITVRGQNISAQNAALSREIQRAELQDKVLDRQIARETNQIKLDELKQKQADVRHKAEIAKADRQAAAQGAVDTFSTALDSLNEIEQSPGLSKAVGIRSAFPTVPGSDAANFEARLDTFKAQTFLPMVQSLKGMGALSDAEGKKLSDAVGALSPKMSEKAFRDSIGKIRNQLESKLSTVKKQFDYQEPVQNAPVQQSPAGSNFSSLWGD
;
A
#
# COMPACT_ATOMS: atom_id res chain seq x y z
N MET A 1 66.70 40.83 7.53
CA MET A 1 65.70 39.75 7.51
C MET A 1 64.98 39.81 6.18
N ALA A 2 64.95 38.68 5.45
CA ALA A 2 64.06 38.28 4.35
C ALA A 2 63.88 39.23 3.15
N THR A 3 63.76 38.82 1.88
CA THR A 3 63.89 37.58 1.11
C THR A 3 63.73 38.06 -0.34
N TRP A 4 64.53 37.57 -1.29
CA TRP A 4 64.15 37.62 -2.72
C TRP A 4 64.47 36.28 -3.36
N GLN A 5 63.41 35.66 -3.87
CA GLN A 5 63.37 34.39 -4.57
C GLN A 5 63.23 34.72 -6.06
N GLY A 6 64.06 34.10 -6.90
CA GLY A 6 64.03 34.25 -8.35
C GLY A 6 64.59 33.01 -9.02
N THR A 7 63.68 32.22 -9.60
CA THR A 7 63.95 31.02 -10.41
C THR A 7 64.34 31.44 -11.84
N ASN A 8 65.38 30.83 -12.41
CA ASN A 8 65.38 30.29 -13.79
C ASN A 8 66.73 29.71 -14.24
N GLY A 9 66.66 28.57 -14.93
CA GLY A 9 67.48 28.31 -16.13
C GLY A 9 68.74 27.49 -15.92
N GLY A 10 68.66 26.19 -16.26
CA GLY A 10 69.81 25.31 -16.28
C GLY A 10 70.74 25.49 -17.48
N LEU A 11 71.97 25.00 -17.33
CA LEU A 11 72.80 24.47 -18.40
C LEU A 11 74.01 23.78 -17.72
N LEU A 12 74.31 22.55 -18.14
CA LEU A 12 75.61 21.87 -17.95
C LEU A 12 75.95 21.35 -16.54
N ALA A 13 75.43 20.17 -16.20
CA ALA A 13 76.04 19.28 -15.19
C ALA A 13 76.04 17.83 -15.71
N GLY A 14 76.70 17.63 -16.84
CA GLY A 14 77.15 16.33 -17.32
C GLY A 14 78.65 16.44 -17.58
N ILE A 15 79.39 15.43 -17.12
CA ILE A 15 80.85 15.22 -17.26
C ILE A 15 81.68 15.79 -16.10
N GLY A 16 82.09 14.89 -15.21
CA GLY A 16 83.01 15.14 -14.10
C GLY A 16 83.11 13.90 -13.22
N GLY A 17 83.67 12.83 -13.79
CA GLY A 17 83.72 11.49 -13.21
C GLY A 17 84.31 11.45 -11.80
N VAL A 18 83.65 10.68 -10.94
CA VAL A 18 84.17 10.26 -9.64
C VAL A 18 85.38 9.37 -9.92
N ASN A 19 86.57 9.90 -9.66
CA ASN A 19 87.83 9.17 -9.77
C ASN A 19 87.96 8.22 -8.55
N SER A 20 87.68 6.93 -8.76
CA SER A 20 87.81 5.87 -7.75
C SER A 20 89.27 5.54 -7.36
N ASN A 21 90.24 6.35 -7.80
CA ASN A 21 91.67 6.20 -7.51
C ASN A 21 92.24 7.33 -6.63
N ALA A 22 91.39 8.14 -5.99
CA ALA A 22 91.82 9.07 -4.95
C ALA A 22 91.87 8.35 -3.58
N PRO A 23 93.00 8.40 -2.84
CA PRO A 23 93.10 7.77 -1.52
C PRO A 23 92.03 8.30 -0.57
N SER A 24 91.35 7.39 0.12
CA SER A 24 90.25 7.71 1.03
C SER A 24 90.80 8.15 2.39
N VAL A 25 90.02 8.91 3.16
CA VAL A 25 90.41 9.44 4.48
C VAL A 25 90.75 8.30 5.49
N ASN A 26 90.38 7.05 5.19
CA ASN A 26 90.72 5.87 5.99
C ASN A 26 92.12 5.27 5.71
N ASP A 27 92.74 5.57 4.56
CA ASP A 27 94.06 5.02 4.18
C ASP A 27 95.24 5.77 4.86
N ILE A 28 94.99 6.98 5.34
CA ILE A 28 95.95 7.82 6.07
C ILE A 28 96.15 7.33 7.51
N GLY A 29 95.14 6.69 8.11
CA GLY A 29 95.16 6.20 9.50
C GLY A 29 96.14 5.05 9.72
N ASN A 30 96.11 4.03 8.86
CA ASN A 30 97.00 2.86 8.96
C ASN A 30 98.46 3.22 8.67
N THR A 31 98.70 4.09 7.68
CA THR A 31 100.06 4.50 7.30
C THR A 31 100.72 5.35 8.39
N LEU A 32 99.98 6.25 9.05
CA LEU A 32 100.50 7.03 10.18
C LEU A 32 100.74 6.19 11.45
N GLN A 33 99.99 5.10 11.67
CA GLN A 33 100.24 4.17 12.76
C GLN A 33 101.52 3.35 12.56
N LEU A 34 101.77 2.86 11.33
CA LEU A 34 103.00 2.16 10.97
C LEU A 34 104.24 3.05 11.08
N ILE A 35 104.14 4.32 10.67
CA ILE A 35 105.25 5.28 10.78
C ILE A 35 105.58 5.61 12.25
N ARG A 36 104.57 5.71 13.13
CA ARG A 36 104.80 5.90 14.57
C ARG A 36 105.42 4.66 15.22
N GLN A 37 104.94 3.46 14.90
CA GLN A 37 105.51 2.22 15.43
C GLN A 37 106.97 2.02 14.99
N ASN A 38 107.30 2.30 13.72
CA ASN A 38 108.68 2.22 13.25
C ASN A 38 109.58 3.27 13.92
N ASN A 39 109.10 4.50 14.11
CA ASN A 39 109.86 5.53 14.83
C ASN A 39 110.05 5.20 16.33
N ASP A 40 109.05 4.59 16.98
CA ASP A 40 109.14 4.16 18.38
C ASP A 40 110.06 2.93 18.56
N ILE A 41 110.13 2.04 17.56
CA ILE A 41 111.08 0.92 17.53
C ILE A 41 112.52 1.43 17.30
N GLU A 42 112.72 2.42 16.44
CA GLU A 42 114.03 3.06 16.24
C GLU A 42 114.47 3.92 17.44
N ARG A 43 113.52 4.53 18.17
CA ARG A 43 113.80 5.28 19.41
C ARG A 43 114.01 4.41 20.64
N SER A 44 113.55 3.15 20.66
CA SER A 44 113.63 2.28 21.83
C SER A 44 114.90 1.43 21.91
N GLY A 45 115.84 1.57 20.98
CA GLY A 45 117.15 0.91 21.07
C GLY A 45 117.09 -0.62 21.13
N ALA A 46 115.99 -1.23 20.68
CA ALA A 46 115.73 -2.67 20.77
C ALA A 46 116.50 -3.52 19.72
N ASN A 47 117.64 -3.02 19.22
CA ASN A 47 118.45 -3.70 18.22
C ASN A 47 119.57 -4.51 18.90
N ASN A 48 119.19 -5.58 19.59
CA ASN A 48 120.14 -6.49 20.23
C ASN A 48 120.56 -7.58 19.23
N VAL A 49 121.34 -7.16 18.22
CA VAL A 49 121.83 -7.97 17.09
C VAL A 49 122.63 -9.21 17.55
N GLY A 50 123.10 -9.24 18.80
CA GLY A 50 123.76 -10.39 19.42
C GLY A 50 122.84 -11.54 19.87
N LEU A 51 121.52 -11.32 20.00
CA LEU A 51 120.57 -12.35 20.44
C LEU A 51 119.79 -13.01 19.27
N THR A 52 119.71 -12.34 18.12
CA THR A 52 119.07 -12.87 16.90
C THR A 52 119.89 -13.98 16.21
N ALA A 53 121.21 -13.98 16.39
CA ALA A 53 122.09 -15.00 15.80
C ALA A 53 121.87 -16.40 16.41
N LEU A 54 121.38 -16.50 17.65
CA LEU A 54 121.10 -17.77 18.34
C LEU A 54 119.69 -18.32 18.06
N GLN A 55 118.76 -17.52 17.54
CA GLN A 55 117.43 -17.97 17.07
C GLN A 55 117.41 -18.45 15.61
N GLY A 56 118.49 -18.27 14.85
CA GLY A 56 118.62 -18.76 13.48
C GLY A 56 118.59 -20.29 13.34
N LEU A 57 118.94 -21.03 14.40
CA LEU A 57 118.91 -22.51 14.40
C LEU A 57 117.52 -23.09 14.68
N SER A 58 116.61 -22.34 15.33
CA SER A 58 115.18 -22.69 15.43
C SER A 58 114.38 -22.33 14.16
N GLY A 59 114.95 -21.52 13.27
CA GLY A 59 114.31 -21.06 12.04
C GLY A 59 114.18 -22.14 10.96
N ILE A 60 115.01 -23.18 10.97
CA ILE A 60 115.01 -24.19 9.89
C ILE A 60 113.75 -25.06 9.92
N ALA A 61 113.22 -25.37 11.11
CA ALA A 61 111.95 -26.08 11.26
C ALA A 61 110.74 -25.21 10.86
N GLY A 62 110.77 -23.91 11.19
CA GLY A 62 109.75 -22.94 10.80
C GLY A 62 109.73 -22.64 9.31
N VAL A 63 110.90 -22.49 8.69
CA VAL A 63 111.06 -22.25 7.24
C VAL A 63 110.62 -23.48 6.45
N PHE A 64 110.97 -24.70 6.88
CA PHE A 64 110.50 -25.93 6.22
C PHE A 64 108.98 -26.11 6.32
N GLN A 65 108.38 -25.76 7.47
CA GLN A 65 106.94 -25.81 7.66
C GLN A 65 106.21 -24.72 6.86
N GLN A 66 106.80 -23.53 6.73
CA GLN A 66 106.28 -22.42 5.94
C GLN A 66 106.36 -22.70 4.44
N GLU A 67 107.45 -23.29 3.97
CA GLU A 67 107.63 -23.72 2.58
C GLU A 67 106.65 -24.84 2.20
N LYS A 68 106.42 -25.79 3.11
CA LYS A 68 105.42 -26.85 2.93
C LYS A 68 103.98 -26.31 2.89
N GLN A 69 103.66 -25.29 3.68
CA GLN A 69 102.36 -24.60 3.62
C GLN A 69 102.19 -23.82 2.31
N ALA A 70 103.24 -23.12 1.85
CA ALA A 70 103.23 -22.40 0.58
C ALA A 70 103.05 -23.35 -0.61
N GLN A 71 103.70 -24.51 -0.59
CA GLN A 71 103.54 -25.54 -1.62
C GLN A 71 102.11 -26.09 -1.66
N ARG A 72 101.53 -26.43 -0.50
CA ARG A 72 100.14 -26.90 -0.39
C ARG A 72 99.14 -25.84 -0.89
N GLN A 73 99.40 -24.56 -0.62
CA GLN A 73 98.57 -23.47 -1.14
C GLN A 73 98.64 -23.36 -2.67
N LYS A 74 99.83 -23.54 -3.25
CA LYS A 74 100.01 -23.53 -4.72
C LYS A 74 99.30 -24.71 -5.39
N GLU A 75 99.40 -25.90 -4.80
CA GLU A 75 98.67 -27.10 -5.25
C GLU A 75 97.15 -26.90 -5.17
N PHE A 76 96.67 -26.34 -4.06
CA PHE A 76 95.26 -25.95 -3.93
C PHE A 76 94.83 -24.95 -5.00
N GLN A 77 95.62 -23.89 -5.25
CA GLN A 77 95.27 -22.88 -6.27
C GLN A 77 95.12 -23.50 -7.67
N GLN A 78 96.02 -24.42 -8.04
CA GLN A 78 95.94 -25.12 -9.33
C GLN A 78 94.73 -26.05 -9.39
N ALA A 79 94.50 -26.85 -8.34
CA ALA A 79 93.37 -27.77 -8.28
C ALA A 79 92.02 -27.02 -8.21
N TYR A 80 91.96 -25.90 -7.50
CA TYR A 80 90.81 -25.00 -7.44
C TYR A 80 90.52 -24.36 -8.78
N ALA A 81 91.53 -23.83 -9.48
CA ALA A 81 91.35 -23.26 -10.81
C ALA A 81 90.79 -24.27 -11.81
N ASN A 82 91.32 -25.50 -11.80
CA ASN A 82 90.83 -26.59 -12.67
C ASN A 82 89.41 -27.02 -12.32
N ALA A 83 89.10 -27.17 -11.03
CA ALA A 83 87.76 -27.54 -10.55
C ALA A 83 86.72 -26.43 -10.74
N TYR A 84 87.14 -25.17 -10.68
CA TYR A 84 86.28 -24.02 -10.96
C TYR A 84 86.03 -23.89 -12.47
N ALA A 85 87.07 -24.06 -13.30
CA ALA A 85 86.97 -23.99 -14.76
C ALA A 85 86.12 -25.11 -15.36
N SER A 86 86.04 -26.28 -14.72
CA SER A 86 85.16 -27.36 -15.17
C SER A 86 83.67 -27.06 -14.93
N GLY A 87 83.34 -26.07 -14.09
CA GLY A 87 81.96 -25.79 -13.69
C GLY A 87 81.31 -26.91 -12.87
N ASP A 88 82.08 -27.92 -12.45
CA ASP A 88 81.55 -29.10 -11.77
C ASP A 88 81.56 -28.93 -10.25
N ARG A 89 80.35 -28.89 -9.68
CA ARG A 89 80.12 -28.89 -8.24
C ARG A 89 80.74 -30.13 -7.56
N GLY A 90 80.81 -31.26 -8.25
CA GLY A 90 81.44 -32.49 -7.79
C GLY A 90 82.94 -32.32 -7.56
N ALA A 91 83.65 -31.77 -8.55
CA ALA A 91 85.07 -31.46 -8.46
C ALA A 91 85.40 -30.50 -7.30
N LEU A 92 84.61 -29.43 -7.12
CA LEU A 92 84.78 -28.53 -5.98
C LEU A 92 84.48 -29.22 -4.64
N ARG A 93 83.44 -30.06 -4.55
CA ARG A 93 83.15 -30.82 -3.31
C ARG A 93 84.26 -31.79 -2.94
N GLN A 94 84.87 -32.45 -3.93
CA GLN A 94 86.04 -33.29 -3.71
C GLN A 94 87.24 -32.44 -3.21
N LEU A 95 87.43 -31.25 -3.77
CA LEU A 95 88.46 -30.32 -3.34
C LEU A 95 88.26 -29.83 -1.89
N ALA A 96 87.01 -29.57 -1.47
CA ALA A 96 86.69 -29.26 -0.07
C ALA A 96 87.05 -30.39 0.90
N THR A 97 86.99 -31.65 0.44
CA THR A 97 87.36 -32.82 1.24
C THR A 97 88.88 -32.98 1.33
N GLN A 98 89.60 -32.69 0.25
CA GLN A 98 91.06 -32.77 0.17
C GLN A 98 91.76 -31.61 0.88
N TYR A 99 91.14 -30.42 0.89
CA TYR A 99 91.69 -29.20 1.49
C TYR A 99 90.68 -28.58 2.48
N PRO A 100 90.49 -29.19 3.67
CA PRO A 100 89.51 -28.71 4.65
C PRO A 100 89.79 -27.28 5.13
N ASP A 101 91.07 -26.91 5.21
CA ASP A 101 91.52 -25.55 5.59
C ASP A 101 91.08 -24.46 4.58
N GLN A 102 90.68 -24.86 3.37
CA GLN A 102 90.28 -23.94 2.28
C GLN A 102 88.79 -24.05 1.91
N ILE A 103 87.97 -24.67 2.76
CA ILE A 103 86.54 -24.93 2.51
C ILE A 103 85.77 -23.64 2.17
N GLU A 104 86.11 -22.50 2.78
CA GLU A 104 85.41 -21.23 2.53
C GLU A 104 85.58 -20.76 1.09
N SER A 105 86.81 -20.83 0.54
CA SER A 105 87.08 -20.51 -0.87
C SER A 105 86.32 -21.46 -1.80
N VAL A 106 86.28 -22.75 -1.46
CA VAL A 106 85.53 -23.75 -2.23
C VAL A 106 84.01 -23.49 -2.18
N ARG A 107 83.46 -23.15 -1.01
CA ARG A 107 82.05 -22.77 -0.86
C ARG A 107 81.69 -21.53 -1.66
N LYS A 108 82.56 -20.51 -1.63
CA LYS A 108 82.40 -19.29 -2.43
C LYS A 108 82.43 -19.60 -3.93
N GLY A 109 83.36 -20.43 -4.38
CA GLY A 109 83.44 -20.91 -5.77
C GLY A 109 82.19 -21.65 -6.22
N MET A 110 81.67 -22.57 -5.38
CA MET A 110 80.40 -23.25 -5.65
C MET A 110 79.25 -22.23 -5.75
N GLY A 111 79.18 -21.24 -4.86
CA GLY A 111 78.15 -20.19 -4.92
C GLY A 111 78.15 -19.40 -6.24
N PHE A 112 79.32 -19.07 -6.80
CA PHE A 112 79.40 -18.40 -8.10
C PHE A 112 78.95 -19.29 -9.26
N ILE A 113 79.29 -20.58 -9.24
CA ILE A 113 78.83 -21.55 -10.25
C ILE A 113 77.31 -21.71 -10.18
N ASP A 114 76.75 -21.76 -8.97
CA ASP A 114 75.30 -21.87 -8.75
C ASP A 114 74.54 -20.64 -9.24
N GLU A 115 75.11 -19.46 -9.00
CA GLU A 115 74.59 -18.18 -9.48
C GLU A 115 74.67 -18.08 -11.01
N ASP A 116 75.81 -18.42 -11.60
CA ASP A 116 75.99 -18.44 -13.06
C ASP A 116 75.04 -19.43 -13.74
N GLN A 117 74.89 -20.63 -13.18
CA GLN A 117 73.94 -21.64 -13.67
C GLN A 117 72.50 -21.11 -13.60
N ARG A 118 72.09 -20.51 -12.48
CA ARG A 118 70.74 -19.91 -12.35
C ARG A 118 70.50 -18.77 -13.32
N ASN A 119 71.45 -17.85 -13.47
CA ASN A 119 71.35 -16.73 -14.41
C ASN A 119 71.27 -17.22 -15.87
N SER A 120 72.00 -18.29 -16.19
CA SER A 120 71.95 -18.92 -17.50
C SER A 120 70.60 -19.57 -17.75
N ILE A 121 70.06 -20.31 -16.78
CA ILE A 121 68.69 -20.86 -16.84
C ILE A 121 67.66 -19.74 -17.03
N GLY A 122 67.76 -18.64 -16.29
CA GLY A 122 66.84 -17.51 -16.41
C GLY A 122 66.92 -16.82 -17.77
N THR A 123 68.13 -16.63 -18.30
CA THR A 123 68.35 -16.04 -19.63
C THR A 123 67.84 -16.97 -20.73
N LEU A 124 68.05 -18.27 -20.59
CA LEU A 124 67.52 -19.28 -21.51
C LEU A 124 65.99 -19.29 -21.47
N ALA A 125 65.36 -19.27 -20.30
CA ALA A 125 63.90 -19.22 -20.18
C ALA A 125 63.32 -17.93 -20.80
N ALA A 126 63.89 -16.77 -20.49
CA ALA A 126 63.45 -15.50 -21.08
C ALA A 126 63.62 -15.49 -22.62
N GLY A 127 64.75 -15.99 -23.11
CA GLY A 127 65.03 -16.12 -24.54
C GLY A 127 64.08 -17.11 -25.23
N ALA A 128 63.81 -18.26 -24.62
CA ALA A 128 62.87 -19.26 -25.12
C ALA A 128 61.46 -18.69 -25.21
N ARG A 129 61.03 -17.94 -24.19
CA ARG A 129 59.71 -17.29 -24.18
C ARG A 129 59.58 -16.28 -25.30
N LEU A 130 60.60 -15.44 -25.50
CA LEU A 130 60.63 -14.48 -26.61
C LEU A 130 60.64 -15.19 -27.97
N ALA A 131 61.48 -16.21 -28.12
CA ALA A 131 61.63 -16.97 -29.36
C ALA A 131 60.39 -17.80 -29.70
N SER A 132 59.55 -18.14 -28.72
CA SER A 132 58.30 -18.91 -28.92
C SER A 132 57.26 -18.20 -29.80
N SER A 133 57.44 -16.89 -29.99
CA SER A 133 56.60 -16.06 -30.84
C SER A 133 56.62 -16.44 -32.32
N SER A 134 57.71 -17.05 -32.81
CA SER A 134 57.75 -17.61 -34.17
C SER A 134 58.62 -18.86 -34.29
N PRO A 135 58.29 -19.81 -35.20
CA PRO A 135 59.10 -21.00 -35.43
C PRO A 135 60.55 -20.68 -35.84
N GLU A 136 60.75 -19.63 -36.63
CA GLU A 136 62.07 -19.21 -37.12
C GLU A 136 62.94 -18.65 -35.97
N ALA A 137 62.35 -17.83 -35.10
CA ALA A 137 63.02 -17.30 -33.92
C ALA A 137 63.37 -18.43 -32.95
N MET A 138 62.45 -19.38 -32.74
CA MET A 138 62.69 -20.57 -31.92
C MET A 138 63.86 -21.40 -32.45
N GLN A 139 63.89 -21.66 -33.76
CA GLN A 139 64.96 -22.42 -34.39
C GLN A 139 66.32 -21.72 -34.26
N SER A 140 66.37 -20.39 -34.47
CA SER A 140 67.60 -19.61 -34.29
C SER A 140 68.06 -19.59 -32.83
N TRP A 141 67.12 -19.40 -31.89
CA TRP A 141 67.40 -19.42 -30.47
C TRP A 141 67.98 -20.77 -30.03
N LEU A 142 67.38 -21.88 -30.45
CA LEU A 142 67.88 -23.23 -30.16
C LEU A 142 69.29 -23.46 -30.71
N GLN A 143 69.56 -23.06 -31.96
CA GLN A 143 70.89 -23.20 -32.55
C GLN A 143 71.95 -22.41 -31.77
N ASN A 144 71.64 -21.18 -31.38
CA ASN A 144 72.56 -20.30 -30.67
C ASN A 144 72.78 -20.73 -29.21
N ASN A 145 71.81 -21.42 -28.61
CA ASN A 145 71.82 -21.75 -27.18
C ASN A 145 71.96 -23.26 -26.88
N ALA A 146 72.11 -24.13 -27.89
CA ALA A 146 72.18 -25.59 -27.71
C ALA A 146 73.27 -26.04 -26.71
N LYS A 147 74.44 -25.40 -26.74
CA LYS A 147 75.55 -25.68 -25.80
C LYS A 147 75.19 -25.31 -24.36
N GLU A 148 74.59 -24.13 -24.19
CA GLU A 148 74.17 -23.63 -22.87
C GLU A 148 73.00 -24.44 -22.29
N LEU A 149 72.04 -24.83 -23.13
CA LEU A 149 70.96 -25.74 -22.76
C LEU A 149 71.52 -27.06 -22.21
N THR A 150 72.46 -27.67 -22.93
CA THR A 150 73.10 -28.91 -22.50
C THR A 150 73.88 -28.71 -21.20
N ARG A 151 74.59 -27.58 -21.04
CA ARG A 151 75.34 -27.24 -19.82
C ARG A 151 74.44 -27.16 -18.59
N VAL A 152 73.23 -26.64 -18.74
CA VAL A 152 72.25 -26.56 -17.64
C VAL A 152 71.38 -27.81 -17.51
N GLY A 153 71.66 -28.88 -18.27
CA GLY A 153 70.98 -30.16 -18.18
C GLY A 153 69.66 -30.26 -18.98
N VAL A 154 69.44 -29.35 -19.93
CA VAL A 154 68.26 -29.35 -20.82
C VAL A 154 68.67 -29.85 -22.20
N ASP A 155 68.04 -30.91 -22.69
CA ASP A 155 68.28 -31.44 -24.03
C ASP A 155 67.58 -30.57 -25.10
N PRO A 156 68.32 -29.94 -26.03
CA PRO A 156 67.72 -29.12 -27.09
C PRO A 156 66.73 -29.88 -27.98
N ASN A 157 66.92 -31.18 -28.19
CA ASN A 157 66.00 -31.98 -29.02
C ASN A 157 64.64 -32.17 -28.34
N ASN A 158 64.63 -32.33 -27.01
CA ASN A 158 63.38 -32.42 -26.25
C ASN A 158 62.64 -31.09 -26.28
N VAL A 159 63.37 -29.97 -26.23
CA VAL A 159 62.79 -28.62 -26.34
C VAL A 159 62.14 -28.42 -27.71
N VAL A 160 62.80 -28.85 -28.81
CA VAL A 160 62.24 -28.84 -30.17
C VAL A 160 60.95 -29.66 -30.24
N GLN A 161 60.98 -30.90 -29.73
CA GLN A 161 59.82 -31.78 -29.79
C GLN A 161 58.64 -31.21 -29.00
N MET A 162 58.89 -30.70 -27.80
CA MET A 162 57.85 -30.11 -26.96
C MET A 162 57.23 -28.87 -27.61
N TYR A 163 58.05 -27.99 -28.20
CA TYR A 163 57.54 -26.83 -28.94
C TYR A 163 56.65 -27.24 -30.13
N GLN A 164 57.06 -28.24 -30.90
CA GLN A 164 56.32 -28.69 -32.08
C GLN A 164 55.05 -29.48 -31.74
N GLN A 165 55.09 -30.31 -30.69
CA GLN A 165 54.00 -31.23 -30.34
C GLN A 165 53.01 -30.63 -29.35
N ASN A 166 53.47 -29.78 -28.43
CA ASN A 166 52.64 -29.17 -27.40
C ASN A 166 53.08 -27.71 -27.10
N PRO A 167 52.68 -26.74 -27.94
CA PRO A 167 53.04 -25.33 -27.75
C PRO A 167 52.61 -24.75 -26.39
N SER A 168 51.46 -25.18 -25.85
CA SER A 168 50.98 -24.75 -24.53
C SER A 168 51.87 -25.31 -23.40
N GLY A 169 52.18 -26.60 -23.45
CA GLY A 169 53.10 -27.23 -22.48
C GLY A 169 54.52 -26.70 -22.57
N PHE A 170 54.96 -26.27 -23.76
CA PHE A 170 56.22 -25.56 -23.93
C PHE A 170 56.23 -24.23 -23.15
N GLY A 171 55.15 -23.44 -23.23
CA GLY A 171 55.03 -22.19 -22.49
C GLY A 171 55.13 -22.39 -20.97
N GLU A 172 54.43 -23.41 -20.45
CA GLU A 172 54.51 -23.80 -19.03
C GLU A 172 55.92 -24.26 -18.65
N PHE A 173 56.57 -25.09 -19.47
CA PHE A 173 57.95 -25.51 -19.24
C PHE A 173 58.91 -24.33 -19.14
N VAL A 174 58.81 -23.37 -20.06
CA VAL A 174 59.67 -22.17 -20.05
C VAL A 174 59.41 -21.32 -18.82
N ASP A 175 58.15 -21.17 -18.40
CA ASP A 175 57.80 -20.44 -17.18
C ASP A 175 58.31 -21.14 -15.92
N HIS A 176 58.21 -22.47 -15.86
CA HIS A 176 58.80 -23.27 -14.78
C HIS A 176 60.33 -23.19 -14.76
N LEU A 177 60.97 -23.19 -15.93
CA LEU A 177 62.41 -23.03 -16.06
C LEU A 177 62.85 -21.65 -15.54
N GLY A 178 62.11 -20.59 -15.90
CA GLY A 178 62.34 -19.24 -15.38
C GLY A 178 62.11 -19.13 -13.88
N MET A 179 61.11 -19.84 -13.34
CA MET A 179 60.87 -19.93 -11.90
C MET A 179 61.95 -20.74 -11.17
N ALA A 180 62.52 -21.77 -11.79
CA ALA A 180 63.62 -22.57 -11.22
C ALA A 180 64.96 -21.81 -11.22
N ALA A 181 65.11 -20.78 -12.06
CA ALA A 181 66.21 -19.83 -11.98
C ALA A 181 66.12 -18.95 -10.73
N LEU A 182 64.91 -18.76 -10.17
CA LEU A 182 64.75 -18.12 -8.88
C LEU A 182 65.31 -19.04 -7.80
N GLY A 183 66.08 -18.49 -6.87
CA GLY A 183 66.51 -19.26 -5.70
C GLY A 183 65.30 -19.82 -4.93
N PRO A 184 65.47 -20.88 -4.12
CA PRO A 184 64.36 -21.51 -3.40
C PRO A 184 63.50 -20.52 -2.60
N ILE A 185 64.12 -19.51 -1.98
CA ILE A 185 63.43 -18.48 -1.21
C ILE A 185 62.56 -17.59 -2.12
N ASP A 186 63.12 -17.14 -3.24
CA ASP A 186 62.42 -16.26 -4.18
C ASP A 186 61.27 -16.95 -4.90
N TYR A 187 61.40 -18.25 -5.17
CA TYR A 187 60.32 -19.07 -5.71
C TYR A 187 59.06 -19.00 -4.83
N PHE A 188 59.19 -19.27 -3.53
CA PHE A 188 58.07 -19.20 -2.59
C PHE A 188 57.57 -17.76 -2.39
N ASN A 189 58.46 -16.76 -2.41
CA ASN A 189 58.05 -15.35 -2.35
C ASN A 189 57.17 -14.94 -3.55
N VAL A 190 57.48 -15.44 -4.75
CA VAL A 190 56.66 -15.18 -5.94
C VAL A 190 55.32 -15.90 -5.85
N GLN A 191 55.29 -17.15 -5.36
CA GLN A 191 54.03 -17.86 -5.11
C GLN A 191 53.16 -17.12 -4.08
N ASP A 192 53.72 -16.68 -2.97
CA ASP A 192 53.02 -15.90 -1.95
C ASP A 192 52.46 -14.60 -2.53
N LYS A 193 53.24 -13.86 -3.31
CA LYS A 193 52.76 -12.65 -4.02
C LYS A 193 51.63 -12.95 -5.01
N MET A 194 51.66 -14.09 -5.70
CA MET A 194 50.58 -14.49 -6.60
C MET A 194 49.30 -14.77 -5.82
N ALA A 195 49.39 -15.54 -4.73
CA ALA A 195 48.26 -15.81 -3.84
C ALA A 195 47.71 -14.50 -3.21
N GLY A 196 48.60 -13.61 -2.76
CA GLY A 196 48.22 -12.29 -2.23
C GLY A 196 47.46 -11.45 -3.25
N ARG A 197 47.91 -11.39 -4.52
CA ARG A 197 47.19 -10.69 -5.59
C ARG A 197 45.83 -11.30 -5.88
N GLU A 198 45.67 -12.61 -5.76
CA GLU A 198 44.38 -13.28 -5.94
C GLU A 198 43.41 -12.92 -4.81
N ILE A 199 43.91 -12.89 -3.57
CA ILE A 199 43.14 -12.40 -2.41
C ILE A 199 42.73 -10.93 -2.62
N ASP A 200 43.65 -10.08 -3.09
CA ASP A 200 43.34 -8.66 -3.37
C ASP A 200 42.28 -8.50 -4.46
N ARG A 201 42.35 -9.31 -5.53
CA ARG A 201 41.29 -9.36 -6.55
C ARG A 201 39.95 -9.78 -5.96
N GLY A 202 39.94 -10.80 -5.10
CA GLY A 202 38.75 -11.24 -4.38
C GLY A 202 38.16 -10.13 -3.50
N ARG A 203 39.00 -9.42 -2.75
CA ARG A 203 38.60 -8.30 -1.90
C ARG A 203 38.06 -7.12 -2.72
N LEU A 204 38.67 -6.81 -3.85
CA LEU A 204 38.20 -5.77 -4.76
C LEU A 204 36.83 -6.14 -5.34
N ALA A 205 36.64 -7.38 -5.81
CA ALA A 205 35.37 -7.86 -6.31
C ALA A 205 34.27 -7.79 -5.25
N GLU A 206 34.59 -8.14 -3.99
CA GLU A 206 33.65 -8.03 -2.88
C GLU A 206 33.31 -6.58 -2.53
N THR A 207 34.30 -5.68 -2.58
CA THR A 207 34.07 -4.24 -2.39
C THR A 207 33.12 -3.68 -3.44
N ILE A 208 33.31 -4.06 -4.72
CA ILE A 208 32.41 -3.65 -5.80
C ILE A 208 30.99 -4.18 -5.55
N ARG A 209 30.83 -5.46 -5.19
CA ARG A 209 29.52 -6.01 -4.81
C ARG A 209 28.87 -5.27 -3.66
N SER A 210 29.64 -4.97 -2.61
CA SER A 210 29.16 -4.24 -1.44
C SER A 210 28.69 -2.83 -1.80
N ASN A 211 29.47 -2.10 -2.62
CA ASN A 211 29.10 -0.77 -3.09
C ASN A 211 27.82 -0.80 -3.93
N GLN A 212 27.71 -1.73 -4.89
CA GLN A 212 26.51 -1.90 -5.70
C GLN A 212 25.27 -2.22 -4.84
N ALA A 213 25.43 -3.07 -3.82
CA ALA A 213 24.35 -3.36 -2.87
C ALA A 213 23.96 -2.12 -2.05
N GLY A 214 24.95 -1.32 -1.61
CA GLY A 214 24.72 -0.05 -0.92
C GLY A 214 23.95 0.97 -1.77
N GLU A 215 24.36 1.13 -3.03
CA GLU A 215 23.66 2.00 -4.00
C GLU A 215 22.23 1.52 -4.26
N ALA A 216 22.01 0.21 -4.42
CA ALA A 216 20.68 -0.35 -4.61
C ALA A 216 19.78 -0.14 -3.38
N LEU A 217 20.32 -0.25 -2.16
CA LEU A 217 19.58 0.07 -0.93
C LEU A 217 19.23 1.55 -0.85
N GLN A 218 20.14 2.44 -1.24
CA GLN A 218 19.90 3.88 -1.27
C GLN A 218 18.82 4.25 -2.30
N GLN A 219 18.87 3.69 -3.50
CA GLN A 219 17.82 3.85 -4.52
C GLN A 219 16.48 3.35 -4.00
N ARG A 220 16.44 2.16 -3.38
CA ARG A 220 15.22 1.62 -2.76
C ARG A 220 14.69 2.52 -1.65
N GLY A 221 15.56 3.14 -0.86
CA GLY A 221 15.16 4.12 0.16
C GLY A 221 14.53 5.38 -0.44
N GLN A 222 15.07 5.89 -1.54
CA GLN A 222 14.48 7.01 -2.28
C GLN A 222 13.13 6.62 -2.87
N ASP A 223 13.01 5.46 -3.50
CA ASP A 223 11.76 4.94 -4.06
C ASP A 223 10.66 4.78 -3.01
N ILE A 224 11.01 4.22 -1.83
CA ILE A 224 10.08 4.11 -0.71
C ILE A 224 9.60 5.50 -0.27
N THR A 225 10.50 6.47 -0.22
CA THR A 225 10.17 7.86 0.16
C THR A 225 9.23 8.50 -0.85
N VAL A 226 9.53 8.42 -2.15
CA VAL A 226 8.68 8.93 -3.23
C VAL A 226 7.33 8.25 -3.22
N ARG A 227 7.28 6.93 -3.07
CA ARG A 227 6.03 6.18 -2.95
C ARG A 227 5.22 6.63 -1.74
N GLY A 228 5.85 6.86 -0.59
CA GLY A 228 5.20 7.39 0.60
C GLY A 228 4.59 8.77 0.38
N GLN A 229 5.31 9.67 -0.31
CA GLN A 229 4.80 10.99 -0.69
C GLN A 229 3.60 10.88 -1.65
N ASN A 230 3.68 10.00 -2.65
CA ASN A 230 2.59 9.77 -3.61
C ASN A 230 1.33 9.23 -2.94
N ILE A 231 1.46 8.25 -2.03
CA ILE A 231 0.33 7.73 -1.24
C ILE A 231 -0.28 8.84 -0.39
N SER A 232 0.55 9.66 0.25
CA SER A 232 0.08 10.80 1.07
C SER A 232 -0.70 11.81 0.22
N ALA A 233 -0.20 12.15 -0.97
CA ALA A 233 -0.89 13.03 -1.91
C ALA A 233 -2.21 12.42 -2.40
N GLN A 234 -2.24 11.11 -2.67
CA GLN A 234 -3.44 10.39 -3.09
C GLN A 234 -4.50 10.35 -1.98
N ASN A 235 -4.11 10.08 -0.74
CA ASN A 235 -5.01 10.11 0.42
C ASN A 235 -5.59 11.51 0.65
N ALA A 236 -4.78 12.56 0.50
CA ALA A 236 -5.25 13.94 0.58
C ALA A 236 -6.24 14.28 -0.56
N ALA A 237 -6.02 13.77 -1.77
CA ALA A 237 -6.96 13.91 -2.88
C ALA A 237 -8.30 13.20 -2.58
N LEU A 238 -8.25 11.95 -2.14
CA LEU A 238 -9.43 11.17 -1.76
C LEU A 238 -10.22 11.82 -0.62
N SER A 239 -9.52 12.34 0.38
CA SER A 239 -10.16 13.06 1.51
C SER A 239 -10.94 14.29 1.03
N ARG A 240 -10.39 15.05 0.08
CA ARG A 240 -11.10 16.18 -0.53
C ARG A 240 -12.31 15.75 -1.34
N GLU A 241 -12.24 14.59 -2.00
CA GLU A 241 -13.36 14.03 -2.76
C GLU A 241 -14.50 13.57 -1.84
N ILE A 242 -14.18 12.88 -0.74
CA ILE A 242 -15.16 12.48 0.28
C ILE A 242 -15.86 13.72 0.84
N GLN A 243 -15.11 14.76 1.21
CA GLN A 243 -15.70 16.02 1.69
C GLN A 243 -16.66 16.66 0.68
N ARG A 244 -16.35 16.58 -0.62
CA ARG A 244 -17.24 17.08 -1.68
C ARG A 244 -18.52 16.24 -1.79
N ALA A 245 -18.40 14.91 -1.70
CA ALA A 245 -19.54 14.01 -1.72
C ALA A 245 -20.46 14.23 -0.51
N GLU A 246 -19.90 14.36 0.70
CA GLU A 246 -20.66 14.67 1.92
C GLU A 246 -21.41 16.01 1.82
N LEU A 247 -20.80 17.03 1.19
CA LEU A 247 -21.47 18.31 0.97
C LEU A 247 -22.63 18.19 -0.02
N GLN A 248 -22.46 17.42 -1.10
CA GLN A 248 -23.54 17.15 -2.05
C GLN A 248 -24.69 16.39 -1.39
N ASP A 249 -24.38 15.37 -0.58
CA ASP A 249 -25.37 14.58 0.15
C ASP A 249 -26.20 15.48 1.09
N LYS A 250 -25.55 16.36 1.86
CA LYS A 250 -26.25 17.35 2.71
C LYS A 250 -27.10 18.36 1.93
N VAL A 251 -26.77 18.63 0.67
CA VAL A 251 -27.61 19.49 -0.20
C VAL A 251 -28.85 18.73 -0.65
N LEU A 252 -28.68 17.48 -1.10
CA LEU A 252 -29.77 16.60 -1.49
C LEU A 252 -30.73 16.32 -0.32
N ASP A 253 -30.21 16.01 0.87
CA ASP A 253 -31.00 15.81 2.08
C ASP A 253 -31.86 17.04 2.41
N ARG A 254 -31.29 18.24 2.31
CA ARG A 254 -32.05 19.48 2.50
C ARG A 254 -33.11 19.68 1.44
N GLN A 255 -32.86 19.27 0.20
CA GLN A 255 -33.84 19.35 -0.88
C GLN A 255 -34.99 18.37 -0.64
N ILE A 256 -34.69 17.10 -0.35
CA ILE A 256 -35.66 16.07 0.00
C ILE A 256 -36.53 16.52 1.19
N ALA A 257 -35.93 17.09 2.24
CA ALA A 257 -36.66 17.59 3.40
C ALA A 257 -37.62 18.74 3.04
N ARG A 258 -37.21 19.65 2.14
CA ARG A 258 -38.07 20.74 1.66
C ARG A 258 -39.25 20.23 0.85
N GLU A 259 -39.01 19.33 -0.10
CA GLU A 259 -40.06 18.73 -0.94
C GLU A 259 -41.03 17.88 -0.09
N THR A 260 -40.51 17.11 0.86
CA THR A 260 -41.33 16.30 1.79
C THR A 260 -42.28 17.16 2.64
N ASN A 261 -41.83 18.32 3.11
CA ASN A 261 -42.68 19.22 3.90
C ASN A 261 -43.82 19.85 3.09
N GLN A 262 -43.57 20.18 1.82
CA GLN A 262 -44.61 20.70 0.92
C GLN A 262 -45.66 19.62 0.61
N ILE A 263 -45.21 18.41 0.27
CA ILE A 263 -46.11 17.27 -0.02
C ILE A 263 -47.01 16.96 1.19
N LYS A 264 -46.46 16.92 2.40
CA LYS A 264 -47.25 16.68 3.63
C LYS A 264 -48.29 17.79 3.89
N LEU A 265 -47.98 19.03 3.55
CA LEU A 265 -48.88 20.16 3.74
C LEU A 265 -50.07 20.09 2.76
N ASP A 266 -49.80 19.71 1.51
CA ASP A 266 -50.84 19.52 0.49
C ASP A 266 -51.73 18.31 0.81
N GLU A 267 -51.14 17.19 1.27
CA GLU A 267 -51.90 16.01 1.70
C GLU A 267 -52.85 16.31 2.88
N LEU A 268 -52.39 17.10 3.86
CA LEU A 268 -53.20 17.51 5.01
C LEU A 268 -54.35 18.44 4.61
N LYS A 269 -54.11 19.38 3.69
CA LYS A 269 -55.18 20.25 3.14
C LYS A 269 -56.23 19.44 2.39
N GLN A 270 -55.80 18.47 1.59
CA GLN A 270 -56.70 17.62 0.82
C GLN A 270 -57.57 16.74 1.74
N LYS A 271 -56.97 16.11 2.77
CA LYS A 271 -57.72 15.36 3.79
C LYS A 271 -58.72 16.23 4.55
N GLN A 272 -58.40 17.49 4.81
CA GLN A 272 -59.32 18.42 5.48
C GLN A 272 -60.54 18.74 4.61
N ALA A 273 -60.37 18.90 3.30
CA ALA A 273 -61.46 19.16 2.37
C ALA A 273 -62.41 17.94 2.25
N ASP A 274 -61.86 16.73 2.14
CA ASP A 274 -62.65 15.50 2.04
C ASP A 274 -63.50 15.23 3.29
N VAL A 275 -62.96 15.50 4.48
CA VAL A 275 -63.70 15.33 5.74
C VAL A 275 -64.84 16.35 5.84
N ARG A 276 -64.63 17.60 5.41
CA ARG A 276 -65.69 18.62 5.39
C ARG A 276 -66.82 18.25 4.43
N HIS A 277 -66.49 17.81 3.22
CA HIS A 277 -67.48 17.41 2.23
C HIS A 277 -68.32 16.21 2.69
N LYS A 278 -67.69 15.19 3.31
CA LYS A 278 -68.43 14.06 3.91
C LYS A 278 -69.35 14.48 5.06
N ALA A 279 -68.93 15.43 5.89
CA ALA A 279 -69.75 15.94 6.98
C ALA A 279 -70.96 16.75 6.48
N GLU A 280 -70.81 17.51 5.39
CA GLU A 280 -71.89 18.28 4.77
C GLU A 280 -72.96 17.37 4.13
N ILE A 281 -72.55 16.34 3.38
CA ILE A 281 -73.48 15.35 2.81
C ILE A 281 -74.27 14.62 3.90
N ALA A 282 -73.60 14.16 4.96
CA ALA A 282 -74.26 13.45 6.05
C ALA A 282 -75.27 14.33 6.83
N LYS A 283 -75.03 15.65 6.89
CA LYS A 283 -75.98 16.60 7.47
C LYS A 283 -77.18 16.84 6.56
N ALA A 284 -76.96 16.98 5.26
CA ALA A 284 -78.03 17.17 4.27
C ALA A 284 -78.98 15.96 4.21
N ASP A 285 -78.45 14.73 4.15
CA ASP A 285 -79.25 13.50 4.15
C ASP A 285 -80.08 13.36 5.43
N ARG A 286 -79.50 13.72 6.59
CA ARG A 286 -80.17 13.66 7.88
C ARG A 286 -81.32 14.67 7.98
N GLN A 287 -81.17 15.86 7.41
CA GLN A 287 -82.22 16.88 7.36
C GLN A 287 -83.37 16.49 6.41
N ALA A 288 -83.05 15.92 5.24
CA ALA A 288 -84.06 15.44 4.30
C ALA A 288 -84.93 14.31 4.89
N ALA A 289 -84.32 13.36 5.62
CA ALA A 289 -85.05 12.30 6.30
C ALA A 289 -85.95 12.83 7.45
N ALA A 290 -85.49 13.84 8.17
CA ALA A 290 -86.26 14.49 9.24
C ALA A 290 -87.52 15.19 8.73
N GLN A 291 -87.38 15.94 7.63
CA GLN A 291 -88.49 16.66 7.01
C GLN A 291 -89.62 15.70 6.60
N GLY A 292 -89.29 14.61 5.90
CA GLY A 292 -90.29 13.63 5.45
C GLY A 292 -91.05 12.97 6.61
N ALA A 293 -90.38 12.72 7.74
CA ALA A 293 -91.03 12.19 8.93
C ALA A 293 -92.01 13.20 9.55
N VAL A 294 -91.58 14.46 9.74
CA VAL A 294 -92.41 15.53 10.32
C VAL A 294 -93.68 15.75 9.49
N ASP A 295 -93.56 15.81 8.16
CA ASP A 295 -94.71 16.02 7.25
C ASP A 295 -95.72 14.86 7.34
N THR A 296 -95.22 13.63 7.49
CA THR A 296 -96.06 12.43 7.65
C THR A 296 -96.86 12.47 8.95
N PHE A 297 -96.24 12.86 10.07
CA PHE A 297 -96.91 12.96 11.36
C PHE A 297 -97.91 14.14 11.40
N SER A 298 -97.58 15.28 10.80
CA SER A 298 -98.49 16.43 10.72
C SER A 298 -99.77 16.07 9.96
N THR A 299 -99.63 15.47 8.78
CA THR A 299 -100.77 15.06 7.93
C THR A 299 -101.76 14.15 8.67
N ALA A 300 -101.25 13.28 9.54
CA ALA A 300 -102.10 12.39 10.32
C ALA A 300 -102.79 13.06 11.50
N LEU A 301 -102.13 14.01 12.16
CA LEU A 301 -102.74 14.83 13.20
C LEU A 301 -103.88 15.67 12.64
N ASP A 302 -103.69 16.25 11.46
CA ASP A 302 -104.72 17.00 10.74
C ASP A 302 -105.90 16.08 10.36
N SER A 303 -105.61 14.90 9.81
CA SER A 303 -106.65 13.90 9.48
C SER A 303 -107.45 13.45 10.70
N LEU A 304 -106.82 13.27 11.87
CA LEU A 304 -107.51 12.95 13.12
C LEU A 304 -108.40 14.10 13.60
N ASN A 305 -107.95 15.34 13.44
CA ASN A 305 -108.73 16.52 13.80
C ASN A 305 -109.99 16.65 12.93
N GLU A 306 -109.86 16.41 11.62
CA GLU A 306 -111.02 16.38 10.71
C GLU A 306 -112.04 15.29 11.04
N ILE A 307 -111.58 14.11 11.49
CA ILE A 307 -112.45 13.01 11.92
C ILE A 307 -113.23 13.40 13.19
N GLU A 308 -112.55 14.00 14.18
CA GLU A 308 -113.18 14.40 15.45
C GLU A 308 -114.22 15.51 15.29
N GLN A 309 -113.95 16.48 14.41
CA GLN A 309 -114.84 17.63 14.17
C GLN A 309 -115.93 17.34 13.15
N SER A 310 -115.94 16.16 12.54
CA SER A 310 -116.91 15.83 11.50
C SER A 310 -118.36 15.87 12.04
N PRO A 311 -119.30 16.51 11.30
CA PRO A 311 -120.70 16.61 11.73
C PRO A 311 -121.41 15.25 11.78
N GLY A 312 -120.87 14.24 11.08
CA GLY A 312 -121.37 12.87 11.03
C GLY A 312 -121.04 12.00 12.23
N LEU A 313 -120.08 12.40 13.06
CA LEU A 313 -119.57 11.60 14.18
C LEU A 313 -120.70 11.11 15.10
N SER A 314 -121.54 12.02 15.59
CA SER A 314 -122.65 11.70 16.52
C SER A 314 -123.71 10.75 15.95
N LYS A 315 -123.81 10.66 14.61
CA LYS A 315 -124.76 9.80 13.91
C LYS A 315 -124.14 8.45 13.52
N ALA A 316 -122.83 8.41 13.30
CA ALA A 316 -122.10 7.22 12.90
C ALA A 316 -121.62 6.36 14.08
N VAL A 317 -121.61 6.90 15.31
CA VAL A 317 -121.09 6.19 16.48
C VAL A 317 -122.14 5.86 17.54
N GLY A 318 -121.88 4.81 18.33
CA GLY A 318 -122.71 4.38 19.45
C GLY A 318 -123.96 3.61 19.01
N ILE A 319 -125.06 3.73 19.77
CA ILE A 319 -126.30 2.99 19.47
C ILE A 319 -126.84 3.31 18.06
N ARG A 320 -126.53 4.50 17.53
CA ARG A 320 -126.92 4.91 16.17
C ARG A 320 -126.15 4.16 15.07
N SER A 321 -124.97 3.62 15.36
CA SER A 321 -124.19 2.80 14.41
C SER A 321 -124.79 1.40 14.18
N ALA A 322 -125.83 1.01 14.93
CA ALA A 322 -126.51 -0.27 14.75
C ALA A 322 -127.55 -0.23 13.61
N PHE A 323 -127.83 0.96 13.06
CA PHE A 323 -128.69 1.14 11.90
C PHE A 323 -127.84 1.26 10.63
N PRO A 324 -128.30 0.73 9.48
CA PRO A 324 -127.57 0.86 8.22
C PRO A 324 -127.32 2.33 7.85
N THR A 325 -126.06 2.70 7.62
CA THR A 325 -125.66 4.04 7.22
C THR A 325 -126.18 4.35 5.81
N VAL A 326 -126.88 5.48 5.64
CA VAL A 326 -127.40 5.89 4.32
C VAL A 326 -126.25 6.47 3.48
N PRO A 327 -125.99 5.94 2.26
CA PRO A 327 -124.96 6.48 1.37
C PRO A 327 -125.16 7.97 1.08
N GLY A 328 -124.08 8.75 1.10
CA GLY A 328 -124.11 10.21 0.89
C GLY A 328 -124.47 11.04 2.13
N SER A 329 -124.73 10.41 3.27
CA SER A 329 -124.95 11.11 4.54
C SER A 329 -123.65 11.53 5.23
N ASP A 330 -123.75 12.46 6.19
CA ASP A 330 -122.62 12.86 7.03
C ASP A 330 -121.97 11.67 7.73
N ALA A 331 -122.76 10.65 8.11
CA ALA A 331 -122.28 9.43 8.76
C ALA A 331 -121.47 8.55 7.80
N ALA A 332 -121.90 8.41 6.54
CA ALA A 332 -121.12 7.69 5.52
C ALA A 332 -119.80 8.40 5.19
N ASN A 333 -119.81 9.74 5.15
CA ASN A 333 -118.60 10.54 4.96
C ASN A 333 -117.62 10.40 6.12
N PHE A 334 -118.12 10.30 7.35
CA PHE A 334 -117.30 10.02 8.52
C PHE A 334 -116.68 8.61 8.48
N GLU A 335 -117.48 7.58 8.19
CA GLU A 335 -116.97 6.20 8.08
C GLU A 335 -115.90 6.09 6.99
N ALA A 336 -116.12 6.71 5.83
CA ALA A 336 -115.13 6.74 4.75
C ALA A 336 -113.83 7.46 5.15
N ARG A 337 -113.92 8.57 5.90
CA ARG A 337 -112.73 9.29 6.43
C ARG A 337 -112.01 8.47 7.49
N LEU A 338 -112.74 7.79 8.36
CA LEU A 338 -112.19 6.91 9.38
C LEU A 338 -111.42 5.74 8.75
N ASP A 339 -111.99 5.12 7.73
CA ASP A 339 -111.35 4.03 7.00
C ASP A 339 -110.13 4.52 6.20
N THR A 340 -110.25 5.67 5.55
CA THR A 340 -109.13 6.33 4.84
C THR A 340 -107.98 6.63 5.81
N PHE A 341 -108.28 7.17 7.00
CA PHE A 341 -107.26 7.42 8.00
C PHE A 341 -106.57 6.13 8.46
N LYS A 342 -107.32 5.07 8.75
CA LYS A 342 -106.77 3.78 9.18
C LYS A 342 -105.93 3.10 8.09
N ALA A 343 -106.39 3.15 6.84
CA ALA A 343 -105.77 2.42 5.75
C ALA A 343 -104.64 3.20 5.07
N GLN A 344 -104.80 4.51 4.88
CA GLN A 344 -103.93 5.32 4.03
C GLN A 344 -103.03 6.27 4.82
N THR A 345 -103.55 6.87 5.90
CA THR A 345 -102.78 7.86 6.67
C THR A 345 -101.98 7.23 7.82
N PHE A 346 -102.51 6.18 8.44
CA PHE A 346 -101.95 5.59 9.64
C PHE A 346 -100.78 4.62 9.38
N LEU A 347 -100.88 3.77 8.35
CA LEU A 347 -99.87 2.76 8.05
C LEU A 347 -98.47 3.35 7.76
N PRO A 348 -98.34 4.43 6.95
CA PRO A 348 -97.04 5.08 6.73
C PRO A 348 -96.39 5.59 8.02
N MET A 349 -97.18 6.13 8.95
CA MET A 349 -96.66 6.58 10.24
C MET A 349 -96.11 5.44 11.09
N VAL A 350 -96.80 4.31 11.15
CA VAL A 350 -96.31 3.15 11.91
C VAL A 350 -95.00 2.64 11.33
N GLN A 351 -94.85 2.65 10.00
CA GLN A 351 -93.58 2.29 9.35
C GLN A 351 -92.47 3.31 9.64
N SER A 352 -92.78 4.61 9.63
CA SER A 352 -91.85 5.66 10.05
C SER A 352 -91.39 5.46 11.51
N LEU A 353 -92.31 5.08 12.41
CA LEU A 353 -92.01 4.78 13.81
C LEU A 353 -91.09 3.55 13.97
N LYS A 354 -91.30 2.49 13.18
CA LYS A 354 -90.45 1.27 13.24
C LYS A 354 -89.00 1.52 12.83
N GLY A 355 -88.76 2.48 11.95
CA GLY A 355 -87.40 2.85 11.51
C GLY A 355 -86.56 3.56 12.57
N MET A 356 -87.16 3.99 13.70
CA MET A 356 -86.50 4.87 14.69
C MET A 356 -85.96 4.14 15.93
N GLY A 357 -86.03 2.80 15.95
CA GLY A 357 -85.41 1.95 16.98
C GLY A 357 -86.39 1.33 17.97
N ALA A 358 -85.86 0.50 18.88
CA ALA A 358 -86.63 -0.41 19.73
C ALA A 358 -87.66 0.27 20.67
N LEU A 359 -87.42 1.53 21.06
CA LEU A 359 -88.37 2.32 21.85
C LEU A 359 -89.58 2.76 21.00
N SER A 360 -89.32 3.17 19.75
CA SER A 360 -90.34 3.61 18.79
C SER A 360 -91.18 2.43 18.26
N ASP A 361 -90.62 1.22 18.20
CA ASP A 361 -91.37 0.00 17.86
C ASP A 361 -92.47 -0.30 18.88
N ALA A 362 -92.16 -0.21 20.17
CA ALA A 362 -93.11 -0.47 21.25
C ALA A 362 -94.24 0.58 21.29
N GLU A 363 -93.92 1.83 20.96
CA GLU A 363 -94.89 2.93 20.90
C GLU A 363 -95.73 2.88 19.62
N GLY A 364 -95.13 2.49 18.49
CA GLY A 364 -95.85 2.23 17.24
C GLY A 364 -96.87 1.10 17.37
N LYS A 365 -96.55 0.07 18.16
CA LYS A 365 -97.52 -0.99 18.52
C LYS A 365 -98.68 -0.44 19.35
N LYS A 366 -98.41 0.34 20.40
CA LYS A 366 -99.47 0.96 21.23
C LYS A 366 -100.40 1.86 20.41
N LEU A 367 -99.83 2.62 19.49
CA LEU A 367 -100.59 3.49 18.60
C LEU A 367 -101.44 2.66 17.61
N SER A 368 -100.88 1.56 17.10
CA SER A 368 -101.60 0.61 16.23
C SER A 368 -102.76 -0.06 16.95
N ASP A 369 -102.55 -0.46 18.21
CA ASP A 369 -103.60 -1.03 19.05
C ASP A 369 -104.70 0.00 19.34
N ALA A 370 -104.33 1.26 19.60
CA ALA A 370 -105.29 2.34 19.86
C ALA A 370 -106.13 2.69 18.61
N VAL A 371 -105.52 2.77 17.43
CA VAL A 371 -106.22 3.02 16.16
C VAL A 371 -107.04 1.79 15.73
N GLY A 372 -106.56 0.58 16.00
CA GLY A 372 -107.31 -0.66 15.77
C GLY A 372 -108.55 -0.78 16.67
N ALA A 373 -108.45 -0.32 17.91
CA ALA A 373 -109.57 -0.29 18.86
C ALA A 373 -110.63 0.77 18.53
N LEU A 374 -110.29 1.77 17.71
CA LEU A 374 -111.22 2.79 17.24
C LEU A 374 -112.32 2.13 16.41
N SER A 375 -113.58 2.25 16.81
CA SER A 375 -114.68 1.53 16.17
C SER A 375 -115.94 2.39 16.19
N PRO A 376 -116.73 2.43 15.10
CA PRO A 376 -118.01 3.13 15.10
C PRO A 376 -118.99 2.61 16.18
N LYS A 377 -118.83 1.36 16.65
CA LYS A 377 -119.72 0.77 17.67
C LYS A 377 -119.56 1.36 19.07
N MET A 378 -118.54 2.18 19.32
CA MET A 378 -118.33 2.81 20.62
C MET A 378 -119.17 4.08 20.79
N SER A 379 -119.52 4.44 22.03
CA SER A 379 -120.24 5.71 22.29
C SER A 379 -119.46 6.93 21.78
N GLU A 380 -120.15 8.01 21.42
CA GLU A 380 -119.51 9.24 20.93
C GLU A 380 -118.44 9.77 21.89
N LYS A 381 -118.73 9.75 23.19
CA LYS A 381 -117.77 10.13 24.22
C LYS A 381 -116.52 9.24 24.19
N ALA A 382 -116.69 7.92 24.16
CA ALA A 382 -115.58 6.97 24.08
C ALA A 382 -114.78 7.11 22.76
N PHE A 383 -115.45 7.48 21.67
CA PHE A 383 -114.80 7.75 20.39
C PHE A 383 -113.94 9.01 20.45
N ARG A 384 -114.49 10.12 20.94
CA ARG A 384 -113.72 11.36 21.15
C ARG A 384 -112.55 11.15 22.11
N ASP A 385 -112.77 10.43 23.21
CA ASP A 385 -111.74 10.11 24.20
C ASP A 385 -110.60 9.25 23.59
N SER A 386 -110.93 8.31 22.69
CA SER A 386 -109.92 7.48 22.01
C SER A 386 -109.14 8.25 20.95
N ILE A 387 -109.79 9.12 20.17
CA ILE A 387 -109.12 10.04 19.24
C ILE A 387 -108.17 10.98 19.99
N GLY A 388 -108.60 11.56 21.12
CA GLY A 388 -107.74 12.42 21.93
C GLY A 388 -106.49 11.71 22.45
N LYS A 389 -106.61 10.44 22.86
CA LYS A 389 -105.45 9.62 23.25
C LYS A 389 -104.48 9.37 22.09
N ILE A 390 -105.01 9.06 20.90
CA ILE A 390 -104.20 8.83 19.69
C ILE A 390 -103.48 10.12 19.29
N ARG A 391 -104.17 11.27 19.31
CA ARG A 391 -103.58 12.59 19.04
C ARG A 391 -102.41 12.89 19.98
N ASN A 392 -102.64 12.79 21.30
CA ASN A 392 -101.60 13.10 22.28
C ASN A 392 -100.34 12.22 22.11
N GLN A 393 -100.53 10.95 21.74
CA GLN A 393 -99.41 10.06 21.43
C GLN A 393 -98.66 10.50 20.18
N LEU A 394 -99.37 10.87 19.11
CA LEU A 394 -98.78 11.35 17.86
C LEU A 394 -98.05 12.69 18.02
N GLU A 395 -98.60 13.65 18.75
CA GLU A 395 -97.95 14.93 19.03
C GLU A 395 -96.66 14.76 19.86
N SER A 396 -96.70 13.87 20.85
CA SER A 396 -95.52 13.52 21.65
C SER A 396 -94.41 12.90 20.78
N LYS A 397 -94.78 12.01 19.85
CA LYS A 397 -93.84 11.42 18.89
C LYS A 397 -93.30 12.45 17.91
N LEU A 398 -94.15 13.30 17.34
CA LEU A 398 -93.74 14.41 16.48
C LEU A 398 -92.71 15.31 17.18
N SER A 399 -92.95 15.68 18.45
CA SER A 399 -92.02 16.47 19.24
C SER A 399 -90.67 15.76 19.45
N THR A 400 -90.72 14.44 19.66
CA THR A 400 -89.50 13.60 19.80
C THR A 400 -88.70 13.58 18.50
N VAL A 401 -89.37 13.41 17.35
CA VAL A 401 -88.75 13.46 16.02
C VAL A 401 -88.13 14.83 15.78
N LYS A 402 -88.88 15.92 16.01
CA LYS A 402 -88.34 17.28 15.88
C LYS A 402 -87.08 17.51 16.73
N LYS A 403 -87.07 17.02 17.99
CA LYS A 403 -85.90 17.11 18.89
C LYS A 403 -84.73 16.23 18.47
N GLN A 404 -84.98 15.00 18.01
CA GLN A 404 -83.94 14.05 17.61
C GLN A 404 -83.18 14.48 16.36
N PHE A 405 -83.82 15.28 15.51
CA PHE A 405 -83.25 15.80 14.28
C PHE A 405 -82.83 17.27 14.34
N ASP A 406 -82.92 17.92 15.51
CA ASP A 406 -82.69 19.37 15.67
C ASP A 406 -83.43 20.19 14.60
N TYR A 407 -84.67 19.77 14.34
CA TYR A 407 -85.48 20.28 13.24
C TYR A 407 -85.92 21.71 13.55
N GLN A 408 -85.45 22.66 12.77
CA GLN A 408 -85.95 24.03 12.76
C GLN A 408 -87.12 24.12 11.79
N GLU A 409 -88.26 24.68 12.20
CA GLU A 409 -89.39 24.90 11.29
C GLU A 409 -88.96 25.75 10.10
N PRO A 410 -89.34 25.37 8.86
CA PRO A 410 -89.00 26.16 7.69
C PRO A 410 -89.63 27.54 7.84
N VAL A 411 -88.78 28.56 7.94
CA VAL A 411 -89.18 29.95 7.95
C VAL A 411 -89.93 30.21 6.64
N GLN A 412 -91.20 30.59 6.72
CA GLN A 412 -91.95 31.05 5.55
C GLN A 412 -91.18 32.20 4.90
N ASN A 413 -90.82 32.01 3.64
CA ASN A 413 -90.08 32.96 2.80
C ASN A 413 -90.72 34.35 2.83
N ALA A 414 -89.98 35.34 3.35
CA ALA A 414 -90.10 36.71 2.89
C ALA A 414 -89.30 36.86 1.56
N PRO A 415 -89.80 37.59 0.55
CA PRO A 415 -89.15 37.70 -0.75
C PRO A 415 -87.78 38.37 -0.63
N VAL A 416 -86.76 37.69 -1.16
CA VAL A 416 -85.38 38.21 -1.27
C VAL A 416 -85.36 39.29 -2.35
N GLN A 417 -85.07 40.52 -1.92
CA GLN A 417 -84.83 41.65 -2.80
C GLN A 417 -83.40 41.53 -3.37
N GLN A 418 -83.29 41.27 -4.68
CA GLN A 418 -82.04 41.31 -5.43
C GLN A 418 -81.42 42.72 -5.40
N SER A 419 -80.10 42.78 -5.29
CA SER A 419 -79.31 43.92 -5.75
C SER A 419 -78.00 43.40 -6.36
N PRO A 420 -77.46 44.08 -7.39
CA PRO A 420 -76.79 43.41 -8.50
C PRO A 420 -75.25 43.39 -8.40
N ALA A 421 -74.70 42.36 -9.04
CA ALA A 421 -73.45 42.33 -9.81
C ALA A 421 -72.28 43.24 -9.38
N GLY A 422 -71.27 42.62 -8.78
CA GLY A 422 -69.88 43.09 -8.76
C GLY A 422 -68.96 41.99 -9.29
N SER A 423 -68.93 41.85 -10.61
CA SER A 423 -68.01 41.01 -11.38
C SER A 423 -66.56 41.47 -11.20
N ASN A 424 -65.67 40.59 -10.74
CA ASN A 424 -64.23 40.70 -10.97
C ASN A 424 -63.67 39.31 -11.29
N PHE A 425 -63.87 38.90 -12.53
CA PHE A 425 -62.95 37.99 -13.21
C PHE A 425 -61.72 38.81 -13.61
N SER A 426 -60.55 38.49 -13.07
CA SER A 426 -59.28 38.84 -13.69
C SER A 426 -58.69 37.55 -14.26
N SER A 427 -58.46 37.59 -15.56
CA SER A 427 -58.13 36.51 -16.48
C SER A 427 -56.75 35.92 -16.22
N LEU A 428 -56.70 34.59 -16.10
CA LEU A 428 -55.58 33.80 -16.62
C LEU A 428 -55.58 33.93 -18.15
N TRP A 429 -54.41 34.21 -18.76
CA TRP A 429 -54.02 34.28 -20.18
C TRP A 429 -53.75 35.69 -20.80
N GLY A 430 -52.46 35.94 -21.13
CA GLY A 430 -51.87 36.99 -22.00
C GLY A 430 -51.44 38.28 -21.26
N ASP A 431 -50.18 38.75 -21.22
CA ASP A 431 -48.98 38.66 -22.08
C ASP A 431 -47.72 38.52 -21.20
#